data_AF-A0A4U5U9J2-F1
#
_entry.id   AF-A0A4U5U9J2-F1
#
_cell.length_a   1.000
_cell.length_b   1.000
_cell.length_c   1.000
_cell.angle_alpha   90.00
_cell.angle_beta   90.00
_cell.angle_gamma   90.00
#
_symmetry.space_group_name_H-M   'P 1'
#
loop_
_entity.id
_entity.type
_entity.pdbx_description
1 polymer ?
#
loop_
_entity_poly.entity_id
_entity_poly.type
_entity_poly.pdbx_seq_one_letter_code
_entity_poly.pdbx_strand_id
1 'polypeptide(L)'
;MSASVPEHQELLDRHEYILGRRAELLEQMQSHREQMKIQRKQQVEESEAARHRNSTLLQTRYWASVEESIPAWEHFLLGKGPHPADCPGQPPRRAKQKPSTAKNQGSYFKCRYIRSKWPVAERVGNVIRCCGNVVCVAAVAQTVPPPPSCEEEKS
;
A
#
# COMPACT_ATOMS: atom_id res chain seq x y z
N MET A 1 -40.23 33.54 41.19
CA MET A 1 -39.09 33.00 41.98
C MET A 1 -37.83 33.53 41.35
N SER A 2 -37.15 34.45 42.03
CA SER A 2 -35.90 35.06 41.54
C SER A 2 -34.76 34.31 42.21
N ALA A 3 -33.84 33.76 41.42
CA ALA A 3 -32.66 33.06 41.93
C ALA A 3 -31.88 33.98 42.87
N SER A 4 -31.41 33.44 43.99
CA SER A 4 -30.62 34.20 44.94
C SER A 4 -29.20 34.40 44.38
N VAL A 5 -28.58 35.55 44.66
CA VAL A 5 -27.20 35.88 44.25
C VAL A 5 -26.17 34.73 44.44
N PRO A 6 -26.18 33.95 45.54
CA PRO A 6 -25.24 32.83 45.69
C PRO A 6 -25.47 31.66 44.71
N GLU A 7 -26.71 31.38 44.29
CA GLU A 7 -26.99 30.34 43.28
C GLU A 7 -26.42 30.70 41.90
N HIS A 8 -26.44 32.00 41.57
CA HIS A 8 -25.86 32.50 40.34
C HIS A 8 -24.33 32.39 40.35
N GLN A 9 -23.68 32.62 41.49
CA GLN A 9 -22.23 32.48 41.62
C GLN A 9 -21.78 31.03 41.40
N GLU A 10 -22.46 30.06 42.04
CA GLU A 10 -22.13 28.65 41.86
C GLU A 10 -22.29 28.20 40.39
N LEU A 11 -23.29 28.74 39.69
CA LEU A 11 -23.48 28.46 38.27
C LEU A 11 -22.33 28.99 37.41
N LEU A 12 -21.82 30.19 37.72
CA LEU A 12 -20.66 30.76 37.03
C LEU A 12 -19.42 29.89 37.25
N ASP A 13 -19.17 29.45 38.48
CA ASP A 13 -18.02 28.60 38.80
C ASP A 13 -18.09 27.26 38.04
N ARG A 14 -19.28 26.64 37.96
CA ARG A 14 -19.50 25.42 37.15
C ARG A 14 -19.28 25.67 35.66
N HIS A 15 -19.69 26.83 35.15
CA HIS A 15 -19.50 27.19 33.75
C HIS A 15 -18.01 27.34 33.42
N GLU A 16 -17.27 28.05 34.26
CA GLU A 16 -15.84 28.22 34.12
C GLU A 16 -15.12 26.87 34.15
N TYR A 17 -15.50 25.98 35.07
CA TYR A 17 -14.98 24.61 35.10
C TYR A 17 -15.24 23.85 33.79
N ILE A 18 -16.47 23.91 33.26
CA ILE A 18 -16.81 23.25 32.00
C ILE A 18 -15.98 23.83 30.83
N LEU A 19 -15.79 25.14 30.79
CA LEU A 19 -14.96 25.79 29.77
C LEU A 19 -13.50 25.33 29.88
N GLY A 20 -12.94 25.26 31.10
CA GLY A 20 -11.60 24.74 31.35
C GLY A 20 -11.43 23.31 30.86
N ARG A 21 -12.34 22.40 31.23
CA ARG A 21 -12.31 20.99 30.76
C ARG A 21 -12.38 20.87 29.24
N ARG A 22 -13.15 21.73 28.57
CA ARG A 22 -13.25 21.76 27.11
C ARG A 22 -11.96 22.24 26.46
N ALA A 23 -11.34 23.29 27.02
CA ALA A 23 -10.07 23.81 26.52
C ALA A 23 -8.98 22.74 26.60
N GLU A 24 -8.84 22.06 27.75
CA GLU A 24 -7.89 20.97 27.92
C GLU A 24 -8.09 19.84 26.90
N LEU A 25 -9.35 19.40 26.69
CA LEU A 25 -9.64 18.35 25.73
C LEU A 25 -9.27 18.76 24.29
N LEU A 26 -9.55 20.01 23.93
CA LEU A 26 -9.18 20.54 22.61
C LEU A 26 -7.66 20.58 22.42
N GLU A 27 -6.92 21.01 23.44
CA GLU A 27 -5.46 21.01 23.43
C GLU A 27 -4.90 19.58 23.27
N GLN A 28 -5.46 18.61 24.01
CA GLN A 28 -5.08 17.20 23.88
C GLN A 28 -5.34 16.67 22.46
N MET A 29 -6.51 16.96 21.88
CA MET A 29 -6.84 16.54 20.52
C MET A 29 -5.91 17.17 19.47
N GLN A 30 -5.54 18.44 19.66
CA GLN A 30 -4.60 19.14 18.78
C GLN A 30 -3.20 18.54 18.88
N SER A 31 -2.68 18.36 20.09
CA SER A 31 -1.39 17.73 20.35
C SER A 31 -1.31 16.33 19.75
N HIS A 32 -2.34 15.50 19.96
CA HIS A 32 -2.40 14.16 19.38
C HIS A 32 -2.37 14.20 17.85
N ARG A 33 -3.11 15.13 17.23
CA ARG A 33 -3.08 15.29 15.76
C ARG A 33 -1.69 15.69 15.25
N GLU A 34 -1.02 16.59 15.95
CA GLU A 34 0.34 17.02 15.60
C GLU A 34 1.35 15.90 15.75
N GLN A 35 1.25 15.14 16.84
CA GLN A 35 2.04 13.93 17.05
C GLN A 35 1.84 12.93 15.90
N MET A 36 0.60 12.66 15.50
CA MET A 36 0.32 11.77 14.37
C MET A 36 0.88 12.31 13.04
N LYS A 37 0.93 13.63 12.84
CA LYS A 37 1.59 14.23 11.66
C LYS A 37 3.10 13.97 11.68
N ILE A 38 3.74 14.17 12.82
CA ILE A 38 5.19 13.93 12.99
C ILE A 38 5.49 12.45 12.75
N GLN A 39 4.74 11.54 13.38
CA GLN A 39 4.90 10.10 13.19
C GLN A 39 4.75 9.68 11.72
N ARG A 40 3.78 10.24 11.00
CA ARG A 40 3.62 9.94 9.56
C ARG A 40 4.80 10.42 8.72
N LYS A 41 5.31 11.62 8.99
CA LYS A 41 6.50 12.14 8.29
C LYS A 41 7.70 11.22 8.53
N GLN A 42 7.92 10.87 9.80
CA GLN A 42 9.00 9.97 10.20
C GLN A 42 8.85 8.59 9.53
N GLN A 43 7.65 8.02 9.52
CA GLN A 43 7.38 6.74 8.86
C GLN A 43 7.70 6.77 7.36
N VAL A 44 7.35 7.86 6.67
CA VAL A 44 7.67 8.03 5.24
C VAL A 44 9.18 8.07 5.04
N GLU A 45 9.88 8.91 5.80
CA GLU A 45 11.34 9.05 5.72
C GLU A 45 12.06 7.72 6.01
N GLU A 46 11.65 7.01 7.06
CA GLU A 46 12.19 5.67 7.39
C GLU A 46 11.94 4.66 6.27
N SER A 47 10.74 4.68 5.65
CA SER A 47 10.40 3.79 4.53
C SER A 47 11.21 4.11 3.27
N GLU A 48 11.47 5.38 3.01
CA GLU A 48 12.28 5.83 1.88
C GLU A 48 13.74 5.46 2.07
N ALA A 49 14.28 5.67 3.28
CA ALA A 49 15.63 5.25 3.64
C ALA A 49 15.78 3.72 3.55
N ALA A 50 14.80 2.95 3.99
CA ALA A 50 14.78 1.50 3.83
C ALA A 50 14.74 1.07 2.36
N ARG A 51 13.89 1.72 1.54
CA ARG A 51 13.82 1.47 0.09
C ARG A 51 15.15 1.74 -0.58
N HIS A 52 15.81 2.85 -0.25
CA HIS A 52 17.11 3.19 -0.82
C HIS A 52 18.18 2.15 -0.46
N ARG A 53 18.31 1.79 0.82
CA ARG A 53 19.25 0.76 1.28
C ARG A 53 19.01 -0.59 0.60
N ASN A 54 17.75 -1.02 0.50
CA ASN A 54 17.38 -2.27 -0.15
C ASN A 54 17.72 -2.25 -1.65
N SER A 55 17.46 -1.13 -2.33
CA SER A 55 17.81 -0.96 -3.74
C SER A 55 19.32 -1.11 -3.97
N THR A 56 20.12 -0.42 -3.16
CA THR A 56 21.59 -0.51 -3.24
C THR A 56 22.07 -1.93 -2.98
N LEU A 57 21.57 -2.57 -1.92
CA LEU A 57 21.95 -3.95 -1.59
C LEU A 57 21.61 -4.93 -2.74
N LEU A 58 20.43 -4.81 -3.33
CA LEU A 58 20.03 -5.66 -4.45
C LEU A 58 20.92 -5.43 -5.67
N GLN A 59 21.26 -4.18 -5.98
CA GLN A 59 22.16 -3.85 -7.08
C GLN A 59 23.56 -4.44 -6.84
N THR A 60 24.11 -4.30 -5.63
CA THR A 60 25.40 -4.89 -5.27
C THR A 60 25.39 -6.41 -5.41
N ARG A 61 24.34 -7.08 -4.92
CA ARG A 61 24.22 -8.54 -5.05
C ARG A 61 24.06 -8.98 -6.50
N TYR A 62 23.30 -8.22 -7.29
CA TYR A 62 23.13 -8.49 -8.72
C TYR A 62 24.48 -8.43 -9.44
N TRP A 63 25.24 -7.34 -9.29
CA TRP A 63 26.53 -7.21 -9.96
C TRP A 63 27.54 -8.26 -9.50
N ALA A 64 27.59 -8.59 -8.21
CA ALA A 64 28.43 -9.69 -7.72
C ALA A 64 28.05 -11.04 -8.37
N SER A 65 26.76 -11.33 -8.52
CA SER A 65 26.29 -12.55 -9.20
C SER A 65 26.60 -12.55 -10.69
N VAL A 66 26.54 -11.38 -11.35
CA VAL A 66 26.96 -11.22 -12.74
C VAL A 66 28.46 -11.52 -12.86
N GLU A 67 29.29 -10.91 -12.03
CA GLU A 67 30.75 -11.15 -12.01
C GLU A 67 31.10 -12.62 -11.79
N GLU A 68 30.39 -13.29 -10.87
CA GLU A 68 30.53 -14.74 -10.64
C GLU A 68 30.12 -15.58 -11.86
N SER A 69 29.15 -15.11 -12.64
CA SER A 69 28.64 -15.83 -13.80
C SER A 69 29.46 -15.57 -15.08
N ILE A 70 30.15 -14.43 -15.21
CA ILE A 70 30.90 -14.06 -16.43
C ILE A 70 31.83 -15.18 -16.93
N PRO A 71 32.63 -15.87 -16.09
CA PRO A 71 33.52 -16.94 -16.56
C PRO A 71 32.79 -18.09 -17.25
N ALA A 72 31.60 -18.48 -16.76
CA ALA A 72 30.80 -19.53 -17.37
C ALA A 72 30.29 -19.12 -18.77
N TRP A 73 30.13 -17.82 -19.01
CA TRP A 73 29.69 -17.26 -20.28
C TRP A 73 30.83 -16.90 -21.23
N GLU A 74 32.08 -16.79 -20.74
CA GLU A 74 33.24 -16.29 -21.51
C GLU A 74 33.43 -17.02 -22.85
N HIS A 75 33.42 -18.35 -22.84
CA HIS A 75 33.63 -19.16 -24.04
C HIS A 75 32.53 -18.94 -25.10
N PHE A 76 31.28 -18.82 -24.65
CA PHE A 76 30.15 -18.54 -25.53
C PHE A 76 30.21 -17.11 -26.08
N LEU A 77 30.48 -16.11 -25.22
CA LEU A 77 30.60 -14.70 -25.62
C LEU A 77 31.74 -14.46 -26.61
N LEU A 78 32.80 -15.28 -26.56
CA LEU A 78 33.90 -15.27 -27.51
C LEU A 78 33.65 -16.10 -28.78
N GLY A 79 32.48 -16.74 -28.93
CA GLY A 79 32.12 -17.57 -30.09
C GLY A 79 32.84 -18.92 -30.14
N LYS A 80 33.43 -19.37 -29.03
CA LYS A 80 34.28 -20.57 -28.95
C LYS A 80 33.64 -21.78 -28.26
N GLY A 81 32.38 -21.67 -27.82
CA GLY A 81 31.73 -22.73 -27.07
C GLY A 81 30.20 -22.71 -27.17
N PRO A 82 29.54 -23.80 -26.75
CA PRO A 82 28.09 -23.89 -26.69
C PRO A 82 27.52 -22.91 -25.65
N HIS A 83 26.22 -22.61 -25.76
CA HIS A 83 25.58 -21.68 -24.83
C HIS A 83 25.58 -22.27 -23.40
N PRO A 84 25.83 -21.48 -22.34
CA PRO A 84 25.94 -21.99 -20.96
C PRO A 84 24.68 -22.70 -20.44
N ALA A 85 23.51 -22.46 -21.06
CA ALA A 85 22.26 -23.14 -20.74
C ALA A 85 22.06 -24.49 -21.47
N ASP A 86 22.91 -24.86 -22.44
CA ASP A 86 22.77 -26.10 -23.22
C ASP A 86 23.40 -27.33 -22.51
N CYS A 87 23.79 -27.19 -21.24
CA CYS A 87 24.27 -28.32 -20.44
C CYS A 87 23.11 -29.32 -20.18
N PRO A 88 23.27 -30.63 -20.43
CA PRO A 88 22.24 -31.65 -20.22
C PRO A 88 22.07 -31.94 -18.73
N GLY A 89 21.42 -31.02 -18.03
CA GLY A 89 21.18 -31.11 -16.60
C GLY A 89 19.98 -30.26 -16.23
N GLN A 90 18.80 -30.58 -16.76
CA GLN A 90 17.56 -30.07 -16.20
C GLN A 90 17.44 -30.58 -14.75
N PRO A 91 17.47 -29.71 -13.71
CA PRO A 91 16.94 -30.11 -12.41
C PRO A 91 15.44 -30.39 -12.56
N PRO A 92 14.88 -31.33 -11.78
CA PRO A 92 13.48 -31.71 -11.91
C PRO A 92 12.61 -30.46 -11.78
N ARG A 93 11.79 -30.23 -12.82
CA ARG A 93 10.77 -29.18 -12.83
C ARG A 93 10.01 -29.26 -11.51
N ARG A 94 10.13 -28.23 -10.66
CA ARG A 94 9.34 -28.11 -9.43
C ARG A 94 7.89 -28.36 -9.79
N ALA A 95 7.28 -29.35 -9.13
CA ALA A 95 5.87 -29.64 -9.28
C ALA A 95 5.07 -28.35 -9.10
N LYS A 96 4.17 -28.10 -10.05
CA LYS A 96 3.26 -26.97 -10.11
C LYS A 96 2.55 -26.86 -8.76
N GLN A 97 2.89 -25.83 -7.98
CA GLN A 97 2.20 -25.56 -6.72
C GLN A 97 0.72 -25.33 -7.04
N LYS A 98 -0.15 -26.11 -6.42
CA LYS A 98 -1.60 -25.90 -6.50
C LYS A 98 -1.90 -24.51 -5.91
N PRO A 99 -2.87 -23.76 -6.47
CA PRO A 99 -3.29 -22.51 -5.87
C PRO A 99 -3.73 -22.79 -4.43
N SER A 100 -3.06 -22.15 -3.47
CA SER A 100 -3.46 -22.21 -2.08
C SER A 100 -4.86 -21.60 -1.96
N THR A 101 -5.81 -22.36 -1.44
CA THR A 101 -7.13 -21.88 -1.05
C THR A 101 -6.98 -21.00 0.19
N ALA A 102 -6.42 -19.81 0.02
CA ALA A 102 -6.46 -18.78 1.04
C ALA A 102 -7.93 -18.37 1.20
N LYS A 103 -8.56 -18.84 2.27
CA LYS A 103 -9.87 -18.35 2.71
C LYS A 103 -9.73 -16.84 2.92
N ASN A 104 -10.20 -16.07 1.95
CA ASN A 104 -10.47 -14.64 2.10
C ASN A 104 -11.47 -14.47 3.25
N GLN A 105 -10.96 -14.32 4.47
CA GLN A 105 -11.72 -13.63 5.51
C GLN A 105 -11.66 -12.14 5.14
N GLY A 106 -12.44 -11.78 4.12
CA GLY A 106 -12.62 -10.41 3.69
C GLY A 106 -13.28 -9.64 4.82
N SER A 107 -12.49 -8.92 5.60
CA SER A 107 -13.00 -7.83 6.41
C SER A 107 -13.46 -6.73 5.46
N TYR A 108 -14.74 -6.79 5.07
CA TYR A 108 -15.44 -5.71 4.40
C TYR A 108 -15.52 -4.51 5.35
N PHE A 109 -14.48 -3.68 5.39
CA PHE A 109 -14.58 -2.35 5.98
C PHE A 109 -15.43 -1.47 5.05
N LYS A 110 -16.72 -1.41 5.35
CA LYS A 110 -17.70 -0.55 4.70
C LYS A 110 -17.34 0.91 5.00
N CYS A 111 -16.59 1.56 4.12
CA CYS A 111 -16.32 3.00 4.20
C CYS A 111 -17.60 3.78 3.84
N ARG A 112 -18.49 3.93 4.82
CA ARG A 112 -19.75 4.65 4.68
C ARG A 112 -19.68 6.00 5.40
N TYR A 113 -18.67 6.83 5.13
CA TYR A 113 -18.71 8.22 5.62
C TYR A 113 -17.75 9.21 4.94
N ILE A 114 -17.69 9.33 3.61
CA ILE A 114 -17.28 10.61 2.99
C ILE A 114 -17.92 10.71 1.59
N ARG A 115 -19.13 11.29 1.48
CA ARG A 115 -19.74 11.57 0.17
C ARG A 115 -20.30 12.99 0.02
N SER A 116 -19.84 13.95 0.83
CA SER A 116 -20.46 15.28 0.80
C SER A 116 -19.57 16.44 0.38
N LYS A 117 -18.22 16.35 0.38
CA LYS A 117 -17.35 17.47 -0.02
C LYS A 117 -15.92 17.07 -0.47
N TRP A 118 -15.73 16.30 -1.53
CA TRP A 118 -14.40 16.22 -2.16
C TRP A 118 -14.51 16.13 -3.69
N PRO A 119 -13.99 17.12 -4.44
CA PRO A 119 -13.92 17.07 -5.88
C PRO A 119 -12.62 16.39 -6.33
N VAL A 120 -12.74 15.61 -7.41
CA VAL A 120 -11.67 15.05 -8.26
C VAL A 120 -10.82 13.92 -7.66
N ALA A 121 -11.25 12.68 -7.91
CA ALA A 121 -10.34 11.55 -7.93
C ALA A 121 -9.51 11.62 -9.22
N GLU A 122 -8.22 11.82 -9.10
CA GLU A 122 -7.30 11.81 -10.24
C GLU A 122 -7.00 10.35 -10.63
N ARG A 123 -7.47 9.96 -11.82
CA ARG A 123 -7.32 8.59 -12.34
C ARG A 123 -6.01 8.51 -13.11
N VAL A 124 -5.01 7.82 -12.56
CA VAL A 124 -3.84 7.37 -13.31
C VAL A 124 -3.94 5.85 -13.48
N GLY A 125 -4.52 5.42 -14.61
CA GLY A 125 -4.73 4.01 -14.94
C GLY A 125 -5.72 3.29 -14.01
N ASN A 126 -5.43 2.02 -13.67
CA ASN A 126 -6.27 1.17 -12.82
C ASN A 126 -6.08 1.41 -11.30
N VAL A 127 -5.36 2.45 -10.91
CA VAL A 127 -5.05 2.73 -9.51
C VAL A 127 -5.86 3.94 -9.04
N ILE A 128 -6.81 3.71 -8.14
CA ILE A 128 -7.49 4.78 -7.41
C ILE A 128 -6.75 4.97 -6.09
N ARG A 129 -6.14 6.14 -5.89
CA ARG A 129 -5.46 6.48 -4.64
C ARG A 129 -6.50 7.07 -3.67
N CYS A 130 -6.88 6.33 -2.63
CA CYS A 130 -7.64 6.86 -1.50
C CYS A 130 -6.67 7.22 -0.37
N CYS A 131 -6.77 8.43 0.17
CA CYS A 131 -5.86 8.90 1.23
C CYS A 131 -5.94 8.04 2.50
N GLY A 132 -4.79 7.47 2.89
CA GLY A 132 -4.55 6.78 4.15
C GLY A 132 -4.24 5.29 3.98
N ASN A 133 -2.97 4.93 3.74
CA ASN A 133 -2.33 3.59 3.73
C ASN A 133 -3.10 2.34 3.25
N VAL A 134 -4.28 2.48 2.66
CA VAL A 134 -5.07 1.40 2.08
C VAL A 134 -5.09 1.66 0.58
N VAL A 135 -4.21 0.95 -0.13
CA VAL A 135 -4.30 0.84 -1.59
C VAL A 135 -5.47 -0.10 -1.88
N CYS A 136 -6.62 0.46 -2.26
CA CYS A 136 -7.70 -0.34 -2.82
C CYS A 136 -7.29 -0.73 -4.24
N VAL A 137 -6.81 -1.96 -4.45
CA VAL A 137 -6.75 -2.53 -5.79
C VAL A 137 -8.19 -2.81 -6.19
N ALA A 138 -8.73 -2.00 -7.10
CA ALA A 138 -9.99 -2.35 -7.74
C ALA A 138 -9.76 -3.67 -8.50
N ALA A 139 -10.31 -4.77 -8.00
CA ALA A 139 -10.45 -5.98 -8.78
C ALA A 139 -11.38 -5.66 -9.94
N VAL A 140 -10.81 -5.32 -11.10
CA VAL A 140 -11.55 -5.35 -12.36
C VAL A 140 -11.90 -6.81 -12.58
N ALA A 141 -13.15 -7.18 -12.29
CA ALA A 141 -13.74 -8.38 -12.84
C ALA A 141 -13.73 -8.19 -14.35
N GLN A 142 -12.70 -8.70 -15.03
CA GLN A 142 -12.70 -8.83 -16.48
C GLN A 142 -13.79 -9.85 -16.81
N THR A 143 -14.99 -9.36 -17.14
CA THR A 143 -15.90 -10.12 -17.98
C THR A 143 -15.21 -10.24 -19.34
N VAL A 144 -14.44 -11.31 -19.52
CA VAL A 144 -13.92 -11.70 -20.83
C VAL A 144 -15.13 -12.01 -21.71
N PRO A 145 -15.40 -11.25 -22.78
CA PRO A 145 -16.41 -11.66 -23.74
C PRO A 145 -15.94 -12.95 -24.42
N PRO A 146 -16.83 -13.94 -24.67
CA PRO A 146 -16.44 -15.14 -25.41
C PRO A 146 -15.94 -14.76 -26.81
N PRO A 147 -14.97 -15.51 -27.38
CA PRO A 147 -14.43 -15.22 -28.70
C PRO A 147 -15.52 -15.35 -29.78
N PRO A 148 -15.49 -14.54 -30.85
CA PRO A 148 -16.41 -14.69 -31.96
C PRO A 148 -16.19 -16.05 -32.63
N SER A 149 -17.29 -16.77 -32.84
CA SER A 149 -17.36 -17.98 -33.64
C SER A 149 -16.83 -17.70 -35.05
N CYS A 150 -15.83 -18.47 -35.47
CA CYS A 150 -15.39 -18.52 -36.86
C CYS A 150 -16.54 -19.05 -37.72
N GLU A 151 -17.13 -18.19 -38.55
CA GLU A 151 -17.87 -18.63 -39.73
C GLU A 151 -16.85 -19.28 -40.67
N GLU A 152 -16.96 -20.60 -40.84
CA GLU A 152 -16.26 -21.36 -41.87
C GLU A 152 -16.94 -21.04 -43.20
N GLU A 153 -16.38 -20.07 -43.92
CA GLU A 153 -16.66 -19.85 -45.34
C GLU A 153 -16.24 -21.13 -46.09
N LYS A 154 -17.25 -21.91 -46.47
CA LYS A 154 -17.08 -23.08 -47.33
C LYS A 154 -17.83 -22.82 -48.64
N SER A 155 -17.08 -23.04 -49.71
CA SER A 155 -17.46 -23.00 -51.12
C SER A 155 -18.79 -23.69 -51.45
#